data_AF-A0A7Y3CHF7-F1
#
_entry.id   AF-A0A7Y3CHF7-F1
#
_cell.length_a   1.000
_cell.length_b   1.000
_cell.length_c   1.000
_cell.angle_alpha   90.00
_cell.angle_beta   90.00
_cell.angle_gamma   90.00
#
_symmetry.space_group_name_H-M   'P 1'
#
loop_
_entity.id
_entity.type
_entity.pdbx_description
1 polymer ?
#
loop_
_entity_poly.entity_id
_entity_poly.type
_entity_poly.pdbx_seq_one_letter_code
_entity_poly.pdbx_strand_id
1 'polypeptide(L)' 'MGEEHIRVCPVERAGTLDSRFRRWLQNPQTILQPYIDEGMTVLDLGCGPGFFSIDMAQMVGQAGRVF' A
#
# COMPACT_ATOMS: atom_id res chain seq x y z
N MET A 1 0.34 13.82 -37.81
CA MET A 1 -0.23 13.87 -36.45
C MET A 1 0.24 12.61 -35.76
N GLY A 2 1.29 12.71 -34.93
CA GLY A 2 1.88 11.55 -34.27
C GLY A 2 1.03 11.13 -33.10
N GLU A 3 0.74 9.83 -32.98
CA GLU A 3 0.03 9.27 -31.84
C GLU A 3 0.82 9.54 -30.57
N GLU A 4 0.16 10.15 -29.58
CA GLU A 4 0.73 10.41 -28.27
C GLU A 4 0.82 9.08 -27.51
N HIS A 5 2.01 8.48 -27.49
CA HIS A 5 2.23 7.20 -26.84
C HIS A 5 2.19 7.40 -25.32
N ILE A 6 1.08 7.01 -24.67
CA ILE A 6 0.95 7.08 -23.20
C ILE A 6 2.02 6.16 -22.60
N ARG A 7 3.09 6.76 -22.05
CA ARG A 7 4.19 6.04 -21.40
C ARG A 7 3.79 5.66 -19.98
N VAL A 8 3.10 4.53 -19.85
CA VAL A 8 2.81 3.92 -18.54
C VAL A 8 4.05 3.17 -18.04
N CYS A 9 4.35 3.27 -16.74
CA CYS A 9 5.44 2.51 -16.15
C CYS A 9 5.13 1.01 -16.18
N PRO A 10 6.03 0.14 -16.68
CA PRO A 10 5.80 -1.31 -16.72
C PRO A 10 5.56 -1.88 -15.31
N VAL A 11 4.54 -2.72 -15.16
CA VAL A 11 4.11 -3.27 -13.86
C VAL A 11 5.18 -4.20 -13.25
N GLU A 12 6.02 -4.80 -14.08
CA GLU A 12 7.13 -5.67 -13.67
C GLU A 12 8.13 -4.94 -12.77
N ARG A 13 8.19 -3.61 -12.86
CA ARG A 13 9.08 -2.78 -12.02
C ARG A 13 8.49 -2.50 -10.63
N ALA A 14 7.19 -2.74 -10.42
CA ALA A 14 6.50 -2.44 -9.16
C ALA A 14 7.01 -3.26 -7.98
N GLY A 15 7.60 -4.44 -8.22
CA GLY A 15 8.15 -5.30 -7.15
C GLY A 15 9.22 -4.63 -6.29
N THR A 16 9.95 -3.64 -6.84
CA THR A 16 10.92 -2.85 -6.08
C THR A 16 10.30 -2.02 -4.95
N LEU A 17 9.01 -1.68 -5.08
CA LEU A 17 8.24 -0.95 -4.08
C LEU A 17 7.88 -1.82 -2.86
N ASP A 18 7.97 -3.15 -2.96
CA ASP A 18 7.78 -4.10 -1.83
C ASP A 18 9.10 -4.72 -1.36
N SER A 19 10.20 -3.97 -1.47
CA SER A 19 11.51 -4.44 -1.01
C SER A 19 11.62 -4.49 0.52
N ARG A 20 12.33 -5.51 1.04
CA ARG A 20 12.62 -5.66 2.49
C ARG A 20 13.33 -4.46 3.10
N PHE A 21 14.22 -3.82 2.33
CA PHE A 21 14.91 -2.61 2.75
C PHE A 21 13.94 -1.45 3.00
N ARG A 22 12.96 -1.27 2.11
CA ARG A 22 11.91 -0.26 2.29
C ARG A 22 11.06 -0.57 3.52
N ARG A 23 10.67 -1.84 3.76
CA ARG A 23 9.94 -2.23 4.98
C ARG A 23 10.70 -1.90 6.27
N TRP A 24 12.04 -2.01 6.25
CA TRP A 24 12.86 -1.64 7.40
C TRP A 24 12.90 -0.13 7.64
N LEU A 25 13.05 0.69 6.59
CA LEU A 25 13.06 2.15 6.71
C LEU A 25 11.67 2.77 6.93
N GLN A 26 10.64 2.16 6.36
CA GLN A 26 9.27 2.64 6.34
C GLN A 26 8.35 1.54 6.87
N ASN A 27 8.52 1.17 8.15
CA ASN A 27 7.69 0.15 8.78
C ASN A 27 6.22 0.58 8.74
N PRO A 28 5.34 -0.14 8.01
CA PRO A 28 3.93 0.22 7.86
C PRO A 28 3.20 0.36 9.19
N GLN A 29 3.39 -0.59 10.11
CA GLN A 29 2.70 -0.59 11.39
C GLN A 29 3.08 0.63 12.23
N THR A 30 4.37 0.98 12.30
CA THR A 30 4.83 2.16 13.03
C THR A 30 4.27 3.46 12.44
N ILE A 31 4.23 3.57 11.11
CA ILE A 31 3.72 4.77 10.42
C ILE A 31 2.21 4.91 10.64
N LEU A 32 1.47 3.80 10.59
CA LEU A 32 0.02 3.79 10.59
C LEU A 32 -0.61 3.72 11.99
N GLN A 33 0.14 3.26 12.99
CA GLN A 33 -0.33 3.11 14.38
C GLN A 33 -1.13 4.31 14.92
N PRO A 34 -0.74 5.58 14.71
CA PRO A 34 -1.50 6.70 15.26
C PRO A 34 -2.80 7.02 14.50
N TYR A 35 -3.11 6.33 13.40
CA TYR A 35 -4.23 6.64 12.50
C TYR A 35 -5.24 5.51 12.34
N ILE A 36 -4.87 4.28 12.70
CA ILE A 36 -5.69 3.09 12.47
C ILE A 36 -5.96 2.38 13.78
N ASP A 37 -7.25 2.25 14.11
CA ASP A 37 -7.74 1.42 15.20
C ASP A 37 -8.49 0.19 14.67
N GLU A 38 -8.68 -0.80 15.54
CA GLU A 38 -9.46 -2.00 15.25
C GLU A 38 -10.91 -1.64 14.88
N GLY A 39 -11.49 -2.36 13.90
CA GLY A 39 -12.85 -2.14 13.41
C GLY A 39 -12.99 -1.03 12.38
N MET A 40 -11.93 -0.27 12.09
CA MET A 40 -12.00 0.82 11.10
C MET A 40 -12.23 0.32 9.67
N THR A 41 -12.86 1.18 8.88
CA THR A 41 -12.89 1.06 7.42
C THR A 41 -11.88 2.02 6.82
N VAL A 42 -10.89 1.49 6.10
CA VAL A 42 -9.73 2.25 5.59
C VAL A 42 -9.63 2.07 4.07
N LEU A 43 -9.16 3.09 3.36
CA LEU A 43 -8.94 3.08 1.90
C LEU A 43 -7.46 3.29 1.60
N ASP A 44 -6.82 2.35 0.91
CA ASP A 44 -5.43 2.43 0.45
C ASP A 44 -5.36 3.03 -0.97
N LEU A 45 -5.44 4.35 -1.04
CA LEU A 45 -5.38 5.07 -2.31
C LEU A 45 -4.00 4.92 -2.96
N GLY A 46 -3.98 4.25 -4.12
CA GLY A 46 -2.73 4.01 -4.85
C GLY A 46 -1.86 2.93 -4.22
N CYS A 47 -2.49 1.87 -3.70
CA CYS A 47 -1.85 0.76 -2.97
C CYS A 47 -0.67 0.10 -3.69
N GLY A 48 -0.60 0.18 -5.02
CA GLY A 48 0.45 -0.41 -5.82
C GLY A 48 0.53 -1.93 -5.57
N PRO A 49 1.70 -2.50 -5.20
CA PRO A 49 1.79 -3.92 -4.87
C PRO A 49 1.20 -4.29 -3.49
N GLY A 50 0.66 -3.33 -2.74
CA GLY A 50 0.03 -3.57 -1.44
C GLY A 50 0.98 -3.48 -0.25
N PHE A 51 2.02 -2.64 -0.33
CA PHE A 51 3.05 -2.49 0.72
C PHE A 51 2.45 -2.17 2.10
N PHE A 52 1.44 -1.29 2.15
CA PHE A 52 0.74 -0.93 3.38
C PHE A 52 -0.55 -1.73 3.61
N SER A 53 -1.19 -2.24 2.55
CA SER A 53 -2.55 -2.81 2.64
C SER A 53 -2.64 -4.02 3.58
N ILE A 54 -1.62 -4.89 3.58
CA ILE A 54 -1.60 -6.09 4.43
C ILE A 54 -1.49 -5.69 5.91
N ASP A 55 -0.59 -4.78 6.24
CA ASP A 55 -0.42 -4.29 7.61
C ASP A 55 -1.68 -3.54 8.08
N MET A 56 -2.31 -2.74 7.21
CA MET A 56 -3.62 -2.13 7.51
C MET A 56 -4.68 -3.18 7.80
N ALA A 57 -4.76 -4.25 7.00
CA ALA A 57 -5.74 -5.33 7.20
C ALA A 57 -5.53 -6.06 8.54
N GLN A 58 -4.28 -6.22 8.98
CA GLN A 58 -3.97 -6.76 10.30
C GLN A 58 -4.40 -5.82 11.42
N MET A 59 -4.15 -4.52 11.27
CA MET A 59 -4.46 -3.51 12.29
C MET A 59 -5.96 -3.29 12.48
N VAL A 60 -6.74 -3.23 11.40
CA VAL A 60 -8.21 -3.05 11.50
C VAL A 60 -8.92 -4.32 12.03
N GLY A 61 -8.25 -5.47 12.05
CA GLY A 61 -8.78 -6.72 12.60
C GLY A 61 -9.98 -7.26 11.84
N GLN A 62 -10.63 -8.30 12.40
CA GLN A 62 -11.74 -8.99 11.72
C GLN A 62 -13.03 -8.16 11.63
N ALA A 63 -13.20 -7.18 12.52
CA ALA A 63 -14.34 -6.27 12.49
C ALA A 63 -14.17 -5.12 11.49
N GLY A 64 -12.95 -4.91 10.98
CA GLY A 64 -12.62 -3.83 10.06
C GLY A 64 -12.56 -4.26 8.60
N ARG A 65 -12.27 -3.29 7.72
CA ARG A 65 -12.13 -3.53 6.27
C ARG A 65 -11.15 -2.55 5.64
N VAL A 66 -10.35 -3.05 4.71
CA VAL A 66 -9.47 -2.25 3.85
C VAL A 66 -9.96 -2.34 2.41
N PHE A 67 -10.01 -1.21 1.71
CA PHE A 67 -10.36 -1.07 0.29
C PHE A 67 -9.16 -0.61 -0.53
#